data_AF-A0A3S5A1X0-F1
#
_entry.id   AF-A0A3S5A1X0-F1
#
_cell.length_a   1.000
_cell.length_b   1.000
_cell.length_c   1.000
_cell.angle_alpha   90.00
_cell.angle_beta   90.00
_cell.angle_gamma   90.00
#
_symmetry.space_group_name_H-M   'P 1'
#
loop_
_entity.id
_entity.type
_entity.pdbx_description
1 polymer ?
#
loop_
_entity_poly.entity_id
_entity_poly.type
_entity_poly.pdbx_seq_one_letter_code
_entity_poly.pdbx_strand_id
1 'polypeptide(L)'
;MVPFQDYLRSQAGNTISVNLIISTVDYLLRLQESIMDFYWHYSNKDTIDDAGKRNFVRAIKIGKQVFCSLTEYIQGPCLGNQLALAHSRLWDAISGFLYLFAHMQDKLSKDPDQLDLLREFLNLQKEMMIMLLSMLEGNVVNGPIGRQMVDTLAESAANVEVSLGLLAKGLIHFVCVLKHVLFYLLNRIFVLTLISSPFDHFLTNSLF
;
A
#
# COMPACT_ATOMS: atom_id res chain seq x y z
N MET A 1 -14.27 6.44 -14.53
CA MET A 1 -13.22 5.70 -13.79
C MET A 1 -13.77 4.38 -13.23
N VAL A 2 -14.84 4.43 -12.42
CA VAL A 2 -15.48 3.22 -11.82
C VAL A 2 -15.90 2.13 -12.83
N PRO A 3 -16.46 2.43 -14.02
CA PRO A 3 -16.86 1.37 -14.96
C PRO A 3 -15.71 0.47 -15.43
N PHE A 4 -14.50 1.03 -15.58
CA PHE A 4 -13.33 0.25 -15.95
C PHE A 4 -12.80 -0.57 -14.76
N GLN A 5 -12.81 0.01 -13.54
CA GLN A 5 -12.46 -0.70 -12.31
C GLN A 5 -13.37 -1.93 -12.08
N ASP A 6 -14.67 -1.80 -12.33
CA ASP A 6 -15.61 -2.93 -12.27
C ASP A 6 -15.39 -3.94 -13.39
N TYR A 7 -15.09 -3.46 -14.60
CA TYR A 7 -14.77 -4.33 -15.72
C TYR A 7 -13.55 -5.21 -15.44
N LEU A 8 -12.51 -4.71 -14.75
CA LEU A 8 -11.33 -5.51 -14.35
C LEU A 8 -11.65 -6.64 -13.35
N ARG A 9 -12.79 -6.57 -12.66
CA ARG A 9 -13.22 -7.55 -11.66
C ARG A 9 -14.16 -8.61 -12.23
N SER A 10 -15.16 -8.21 -13.02
CA SER A 10 -16.27 -9.09 -13.41
C SER A 10 -16.41 -9.36 -14.91
N GLN A 11 -15.88 -8.47 -15.77
CA GLN A 11 -16.01 -8.53 -17.23
C GLN A 11 -17.42 -8.91 -17.72
N ALA A 12 -18.45 -8.24 -17.19
CA ALA A 12 -19.84 -8.52 -17.55
C ALA A 12 -20.05 -8.45 -19.08
N GLY A 13 -20.64 -9.50 -19.66
CA GLY A 13 -20.83 -9.65 -21.10
C GLY A 13 -19.87 -10.63 -21.78
N ASN A 14 -18.80 -11.07 -21.09
CA ASN A 14 -17.91 -12.12 -21.58
C ASN A 14 -18.37 -13.52 -21.11
N THR A 15 -18.02 -14.56 -21.88
CA THR A 15 -18.32 -15.96 -21.53
C THR A 15 -17.43 -16.51 -20.41
N ILE A 16 -16.26 -15.90 -20.21
CA ILE A 16 -15.29 -16.23 -19.16
C ILE A 16 -14.89 -14.91 -18.49
N SER A 17 -14.89 -14.88 -17.17
CA SER A 17 -14.38 -13.76 -16.37
C SER A 17 -13.09 -14.14 -15.64
N VAL A 18 -12.21 -13.16 -15.48
CA VAL A 18 -10.97 -13.26 -14.71
C VAL A 18 -10.89 -12.07 -13.78
N ASN A 19 -10.88 -12.34 -12.48
CA ASN A 19 -10.80 -11.29 -11.48
C ASN A 19 -9.34 -10.82 -11.32
N LEU A 20 -8.95 -9.82 -12.11
CA LEU A 20 -7.58 -9.28 -12.12
C LEU A 20 -7.19 -8.65 -10.78
N ILE A 21 -8.17 -8.20 -9.99
CA ILE A 21 -7.95 -7.66 -8.66
C ILE A 21 -7.40 -8.76 -7.74
N ILE A 22 -8.06 -9.93 -7.72
CA ILE A 22 -7.63 -11.08 -6.92
C ILE A 22 -6.31 -11.65 -7.43
N SER A 23 -6.12 -11.75 -8.75
CA SER A 23 -4.83 -12.20 -9.31
C SER A 23 -3.67 -11.28 -8.92
N THR A 24 -3.92 -9.98 -8.78
CA THR A 24 -2.90 -9.03 -8.29
C THR A 24 -2.57 -9.28 -6.81
N VAL A 25 -3.56 -9.62 -5.99
CA VAL A 25 -3.35 -10.02 -4.58
C VAL A 25 -2.55 -11.32 -4.47
N ASP A 26 -2.86 -12.32 -5.30
CA ASP A 26 -2.10 -13.59 -5.30
C ASP A 26 -0.64 -13.36 -5.70
N TYR A 27 -0.38 -12.44 -6.63
CA TYR A 27 0.97 -12.02 -6.98
C TYR A 27 1.67 -11.31 -5.81
N LEU A 28 0.97 -10.40 -5.11
CA LEU A 28 1.49 -9.71 -3.94
C LEU A 28 1.90 -10.69 -2.83
N LEU A 29 1.07 -11.71 -2.57
CA LEU A 29 1.35 -12.72 -1.57
C LEU A 29 2.62 -13.53 -1.92
N ARG A 30 2.77 -13.96 -3.17
CA ARG A 30 3.99 -14.66 -3.62
C ARG A 30 5.24 -13.78 -3.52
N LEU A 31 5.10 -12.49 -3.82
CA LEU A 31 6.19 -11.52 -3.65
C LEU A 31 6.55 -11.37 -2.17
N GLN A 32 5.55 -11.32 -1.29
CA GLN A 32 5.75 -11.25 0.16
C GLN A 32 6.49 -12.48 0.68
N GLU A 33 6.07 -13.69 0.30
CA GLU A 33 6.74 -14.95 0.65
C GLU A 33 8.20 -14.95 0.16
N SER A 34 8.45 -14.51 -1.07
CA SER A 34 9.81 -14.39 -1.61
C SER A 34 10.69 -13.40 -0.82
N ILE A 35 10.13 -12.28 -0.38
CA ILE A 35 10.84 -11.31 0.48
C ILE A 35 11.06 -11.89 1.89
N MET A 36 10.13 -12.69 2.40
CA MET A 36 10.27 -13.41 3.66
C MET A 36 11.43 -14.42 3.61
N ASP A 37 11.54 -15.20 2.55
CA ASP A 37 12.66 -16.12 2.34
C ASP A 37 13.99 -15.37 2.24
N PHE A 38 14.00 -14.21 1.57
CA PHE A 38 15.16 -13.32 1.54
C PHE A 38 15.54 -12.86 2.94
N TYR A 39 14.58 -12.42 3.76
CA TYR A 39 14.84 -12.03 5.15
C TYR A 39 15.45 -13.20 5.94
N TRP A 40 14.87 -14.40 5.86
CA TRP A 40 15.40 -15.57 6.57
C TRP A 40 16.80 -15.97 6.13
N HIS A 41 17.13 -15.81 4.85
CA HIS A 41 18.48 -16.08 4.34
C HIS A 41 19.54 -15.14 4.93
N TYR A 42 19.18 -13.88 5.18
CA TYR A 42 20.09 -12.87 5.74
C TYR A 42 19.94 -12.66 7.24
N SER A 43 18.95 -13.28 7.91
CA SER A 43 18.62 -13.02 9.31
C SER A 43 19.83 -13.16 10.24
N ASN A 44 20.60 -14.25 10.07
CA ASN A 44 21.79 -14.57 10.86
C ASN A 44 23.11 -13.98 10.32
N LYS A 45 23.07 -13.21 9.22
CA LYS A 45 24.26 -12.56 8.66
C LYS A 45 24.34 -11.12 9.15
N ASP A 46 25.53 -10.62 9.45
CA ASP A 46 25.67 -9.24 9.95
C ASP A 46 25.22 -8.21 8.90
N THR A 47 25.58 -8.43 7.64
CA THR A 47 25.27 -7.52 6.54
C THR A 47 24.71 -8.21 5.31
N ILE A 48 23.99 -7.44 4.49
CA ILE A 48 23.53 -7.87 3.17
C ILE A 48 24.62 -7.51 2.15
N ASP A 49 25.05 -8.48 1.35
CA ASP A 49 26.04 -8.30 0.30
C ASP A 49 25.47 -7.51 -0.90
N ASP A 50 26.33 -6.99 -1.77
CA ASP A 50 25.89 -6.10 -2.84
C ASP A 50 24.91 -6.75 -3.83
N ALA A 51 25.03 -8.06 -4.08
CA ALA A 51 24.07 -8.78 -4.90
C ALA A 51 22.70 -8.85 -4.20
N GLY A 52 22.68 -9.17 -2.91
CA GLY A 52 21.49 -9.14 -2.07
C GLY A 52 20.82 -7.76 -2.06
N LYS A 53 21.61 -6.69 -1.86
CA LYS A 53 21.12 -5.30 -1.88
C LYS A 53 20.41 -4.97 -3.20
N ARG A 54 21.04 -5.26 -4.36
CA ARG A 54 20.45 -5.01 -5.68
C ARG A 54 19.15 -5.78 -5.90
N ASN A 55 19.12 -7.06 -5.53
CA ASN A 55 17.93 -7.90 -5.68
C ASN A 55 16.80 -7.42 -4.77
N PHE A 56 17.10 -7.02 -3.54
CA PHE A 56 16.10 -6.54 -2.60
C PHE A 56 15.51 -5.20 -3.04
N VAL A 57 16.32 -4.25 -3.51
CA VAL A 57 15.82 -2.99 -4.11
C VAL A 57 14.90 -3.27 -5.30
N ARG A 58 15.20 -4.27 -6.13
CA ARG A 58 14.32 -4.66 -7.22
C ARG A 58 12.98 -5.20 -6.71
N ALA A 59 12.98 -6.07 -5.71
CA ALA A 59 11.77 -6.60 -5.10
C ALA A 59 10.92 -5.48 -4.45
N ILE A 60 11.56 -4.53 -3.76
CA ILE A 60 10.93 -3.34 -3.20
C ILE A 60 10.21 -2.54 -4.29
N LYS A 61 10.86 -2.27 -5.42
CA LYS A 61 10.25 -1.52 -6.53
C LYS A 61 9.02 -2.24 -7.12
N ILE A 62 9.10 -3.56 -7.26
CA ILE A 62 7.96 -4.37 -7.72
C ILE A 62 6.82 -4.27 -6.69
N GLY A 63 7.10 -4.44 -5.40
CA GLY A 63 6.10 -4.34 -4.34
C GLY A 63 5.42 -2.98 -4.30
N LYS A 64 6.18 -1.89 -4.43
CA LYS A 64 5.63 -0.52 -4.52
C LYS A 64 4.63 -0.42 -5.67
N GLN A 65 5.00 -0.88 -6.87
CA GLN A 65 4.12 -0.83 -8.03
C GLN A 65 2.83 -1.64 -7.82
N VAL A 66 2.92 -2.80 -7.17
CA VAL A 66 1.74 -3.62 -6.85
C VAL A 66 0.82 -2.89 -5.86
N PHE A 67 1.36 -2.31 -4.78
CA PHE A 67 0.57 -1.51 -3.84
C PHE A 67 -0.07 -0.28 -4.48
N CYS A 68 0.64 0.43 -5.35
CA CYS A 68 0.07 1.53 -6.13
C CYS A 68 -1.08 1.06 -7.03
N SER A 69 -0.92 -0.08 -7.71
CA SER A 69 -1.97 -0.63 -8.58
C SER A 69 -3.22 -1.03 -7.79
N LEU A 70 -3.04 -1.71 -6.65
CA LEU A 70 -4.14 -2.06 -5.73
C LEU A 70 -4.85 -0.81 -5.20
N THR A 71 -4.10 0.24 -4.91
CA THR A 71 -4.64 1.55 -4.50
C THR A 71 -5.50 2.16 -5.60
N GLU A 72 -5.03 2.16 -6.85
CA GLU A 72 -5.79 2.69 -7.99
C GLU A 72 -7.06 1.88 -8.31
N TYR A 73 -7.10 0.59 -7.97
CA TYR A 73 -8.30 -0.23 -8.13
C TYR A 73 -9.45 0.16 -7.20
N ILE A 74 -9.16 0.81 -6.07
CA ILE A 74 -10.16 1.14 -5.02
C ILE A 74 -10.43 2.63 -4.86
N GLN A 75 -9.51 3.50 -5.31
CA GLN A 75 -9.68 4.96 -5.25
C GLN A 75 -10.88 5.45 -6.08
N GLY A 76 -11.56 6.50 -5.60
CA GLY A 76 -12.77 7.03 -6.22
C GLY A 76 -13.97 6.12 -5.92
N PRO A 77 -14.26 5.94 -4.62
CA PRO A 77 -14.53 4.67 -3.94
C PRO A 77 -15.24 3.62 -4.81
N CYS A 78 -14.55 2.51 -5.06
CA CYS A 78 -15.14 1.33 -5.71
C CYS A 78 -15.44 0.24 -4.67
N LEU A 79 -16.64 0.27 -4.09
CA LEU A 79 -17.07 -0.67 -3.03
C LEU A 79 -16.90 -2.13 -3.47
N GLY A 80 -17.19 -2.42 -4.73
CA GLY A 80 -17.07 -3.77 -5.27
C GLY A 80 -15.64 -4.32 -5.24
N ASN A 81 -14.65 -3.49 -5.55
CA ASN A 81 -13.24 -3.88 -5.49
C ASN A 81 -12.74 -3.93 -4.05
N GLN A 82 -13.18 -3.00 -3.20
CA GLN A 82 -12.87 -3.03 -1.76
C GLN A 82 -13.35 -4.33 -1.09
N LEU A 83 -14.60 -4.76 -1.36
CA LEU A 83 -15.12 -6.02 -0.85
C LEU A 83 -14.38 -7.24 -1.43
N ALA A 84 -14.00 -7.20 -2.71
CA ALA A 84 -13.21 -8.27 -3.31
C ALA A 84 -11.84 -8.40 -2.62
N LEU A 85 -11.17 -7.29 -2.31
CA LEU A 85 -9.92 -7.28 -1.57
C LEU A 85 -10.10 -7.77 -0.12
N ALA A 86 -11.14 -7.32 0.57
CA ALA A 86 -11.42 -7.72 1.95
C ALA A 86 -11.70 -9.22 2.11
N HIS A 87 -12.33 -9.85 1.11
CA HIS A 87 -12.59 -11.29 1.09
C HIS A 87 -11.47 -12.12 0.44
N SER A 88 -10.36 -11.48 0.04
CA SER A 88 -9.21 -12.15 -0.55
C SER A 88 -8.16 -12.51 0.50
N ARG A 89 -7.02 -13.05 0.04
CA ARG A 89 -5.83 -13.32 0.86
C ARG A 89 -4.94 -12.09 1.07
N LEU A 90 -5.47 -10.88 0.86
CA LEU A 90 -4.74 -9.64 1.07
C LEU A 90 -4.21 -9.55 2.51
N TRP A 91 -5.04 -9.92 3.50
CA TRP A 91 -4.67 -9.83 4.92
C TRP A 91 -3.50 -10.76 5.29
N ASP A 92 -3.41 -11.95 4.68
CA ASP A 92 -2.26 -12.85 4.83
C ASP A 92 -0.96 -12.13 4.42
N ALA A 93 -0.98 -11.49 3.24
CA ALA A 93 0.16 -10.75 2.72
C ALA A 93 0.51 -9.54 3.60
N ILE A 94 -0.50 -8.78 4.06
CA ILE A 94 -0.30 -7.61 4.92
C ILE A 94 0.33 -8.01 6.25
N SER A 95 -0.14 -9.09 6.88
CA SER A 95 0.46 -9.61 8.11
C SER A 95 1.94 -10.00 7.92
N GLY A 96 2.25 -10.68 6.82
CA GLY A 96 3.63 -11.02 6.46
C GLY A 96 4.52 -9.79 6.22
N PHE A 97 3.99 -8.75 5.57
CA PHE A 97 4.71 -7.48 5.40
C PHE A 97 4.91 -6.74 6.73
N LEU A 98 3.94 -6.75 7.65
CA LEU A 98 4.10 -6.14 8.98
C LEU A 98 5.23 -6.79 9.78
N TYR A 99 5.33 -8.12 9.73
CA TYR A 99 6.47 -8.84 10.31
C TYR A 99 7.81 -8.41 9.67
N LEU A 100 7.86 -8.39 8.34
CA LEU A 100 9.04 -7.95 7.59
C LEU A 100 9.44 -6.52 7.95
N PHE A 101 8.47 -5.61 8.07
CA PHE A 101 8.72 -4.23 8.49
C PHE A 101 9.31 -4.15 9.88
N ALA A 102 8.79 -4.89 10.86
CA ALA A 102 9.36 -4.88 12.21
C ALA A 102 10.82 -5.37 12.24
N HIS A 103 11.08 -6.54 11.65
CA HIS A 103 12.36 -7.22 11.83
C HIS A 103 13.45 -6.78 10.85
N MET A 104 13.10 -6.54 9.58
CA MET A 104 14.08 -6.06 8.61
C MET A 104 14.45 -4.61 8.91
N GLN A 105 13.53 -3.76 9.37
CA GLN A 105 13.90 -2.39 9.76
C GLN A 105 14.88 -2.38 10.94
N ASP A 106 14.62 -3.17 11.98
CA ASP A 106 15.54 -3.31 13.11
C ASP A 106 16.93 -3.75 12.62
N LYS A 107 17.00 -4.77 11.77
CA LYS A 107 18.25 -5.26 11.19
C LYS A 107 19.00 -4.19 10.39
N LEU A 108 18.34 -3.56 9.41
CA LEU A 108 18.97 -2.57 8.53
C LEU A 108 19.38 -1.30 9.27
N SER A 109 18.70 -0.96 10.37
CA SER A 109 19.01 0.26 11.15
C SER A 109 20.31 0.19 11.94
N LYS A 110 20.86 -1.01 12.14
CA LYS A 110 22.08 -1.25 12.94
C LYS A 110 23.37 -0.92 12.18
N ASP A 111 23.31 -0.88 10.85
CA ASP A 111 24.47 -0.66 9.98
C ASP A 111 24.28 0.62 9.13
N PRO A 112 25.13 1.65 9.30
CA PRO A 112 25.10 2.87 8.50
C PRO A 112 25.15 2.63 6.98
N ASP A 113 25.86 1.58 6.53
CA ASP A 113 26.05 1.27 5.10
C ASP A 113 24.79 0.64 4.46
N GLN A 114 23.74 0.42 5.26
CA GLN A 114 22.46 -0.13 4.83
C GLN A 114 21.30 0.86 4.97
N LEU A 115 21.56 2.10 5.40
CA LEU A 115 20.52 3.12 5.60
C LEU A 115 19.78 3.49 4.31
N ASP A 116 20.45 3.47 3.16
CA ASP A 116 19.77 3.72 1.88
C ASP A 116 18.81 2.59 1.51
N LEU A 117 19.18 1.34 1.82
CA LEU A 117 18.29 0.19 1.65
C LEU A 117 17.09 0.27 2.61
N LEU A 118 17.34 0.68 3.86
CA LEU A 118 16.29 0.94 4.83
C LEU A 118 15.31 2.02 4.34
N ARG A 119 15.81 3.13 3.77
CA ARG A 119 14.96 4.19 3.20
C ARG A 119 14.04 3.66 2.09
N GLU A 120 14.58 2.86 1.16
CA GLU A 120 13.77 2.22 0.12
C GLU A 120 12.72 1.28 0.70
N PHE A 121 13.07 0.54 1.76
CA PHE A 121 12.15 -0.38 2.42
C PHE A 121 11.04 0.36 3.21
N LEU A 122 11.35 1.49 3.84
CA LEU A 122 10.36 2.38 4.47
C LEU A 122 9.41 3.02 3.43
N ASN A 123 9.92 3.31 2.23
CA ASN A 123 9.07 3.78 1.13
C ASN A 123 8.06 2.70 0.70
N LEU A 124 8.42 1.41 0.71
CA LEU A 124 7.45 0.32 0.50
C LEU A 124 6.39 0.28 1.58
N GLN A 125 6.78 0.42 2.86
CA GLN A 125 5.83 0.48 3.98
C GLN A 125 4.83 1.62 3.80
N LYS A 126 5.30 2.79 3.38
CA LYS A 126 4.43 3.95 3.08
C LYS A 126 3.38 3.61 2.02
N GLU A 127 3.75 2.98 0.91
CA GLU A 127 2.79 2.61 -0.15
C GLU A 127 1.76 1.58 0.34
N MET A 128 2.17 0.61 1.16
CA MET A 128 1.23 -0.31 1.81
C MET A 128 0.23 0.43 2.70
N MET A 129 0.70 1.39 3.50
CA MET A 129 -0.18 2.19 4.37
C MET A 129 -1.16 3.05 3.57
N ILE A 130 -0.74 3.63 2.44
CA ILE A 130 -1.62 4.39 1.55
C ILE A 130 -2.72 3.48 0.98
N MET A 131 -2.38 2.26 0.57
CA MET A 131 -3.36 1.28 0.09
C MET A 131 -4.38 0.92 1.18
N LEU A 132 -3.92 0.62 2.40
CA LEU A 132 -4.80 0.32 3.54
C LEU A 132 -5.73 1.50 3.90
N LEU A 133 -5.23 2.73 3.84
CA LEU A 133 -6.06 3.91 4.06
C LEU A 133 -7.09 4.13 2.94
N SER A 134 -6.74 3.80 1.70
CA SER A 134 -7.65 3.87 0.56
C SER A 134 -8.77 2.81 0.64
N MET A 135 -8.54 1.69 1.34
CA MET A 135 -9.59 0.71 1.67
C MET A 135 -10.65 1.27 2.65
N LEU A 136 -10.33 2.36 3.35
CA LEU A 136 -11.26 3.02 4.28
C LEU A 136 -12.04 4.18 3.63
N GLU A 137 -11.72 4.55 2.39
CA GLU A 137 -12.45 5.59 1.67
C GLU A 137 -13.90 5.16 1.43
N GLY A 138 -14.86 5.98 1.87
CA GLY A 138 -16.29 5.68 1.74
C GLY A 138 -16.83 4.64 2.74
N ASN A 139 -16.06 4.27 3.77
CA ASN A 139 -16.54 3.33 4.79
C ASN A 139 -17.64 3.93 5.68
N VAL A 140 -18.58 3.07 6.06
CA VAL A 140 -19.60 3.34 7.07
C VAL A 140 -19.03 3.00 8.45
N VAL A 141 -19.44 3.74 9.48
CA VAL A 141 -19.09 3.45 10.88
C VAL A 141 -19.45 1.99 11.20
N ASN A 142 -18.49 1.22 11.74
CA ASN A 142 -18.60 -0.24 12.00
C ASN A 142 -18.70 -1.15 10.77
N GLY A 143 -18.19 -0.72 9.61
CA GLY A 143 -18.12 -1.56 8.41
C GLY A 143 -17.20 -2.79 8.55
N PRO A 144 -17.47 -3.88 7.83
CA PRO A 144 -16.70 -5.13 7.92
C PRO A 144 -15.23 -4.96 7.52
N ILE A 145 -14.92 -4.07 6.57
CA ILE A 145 -13.55 -3.76 6.13
C ILE A 145 -12.74 -3.12 7.25
N GLY A 146 -13.32 -2.12 7.93
CA GLY A 146 -12.67 -1.46 9.06
C GLY A 146 -12.42 -2.42 10.22
N ARG A 147 -13.36 -3.34 10.48
CA ARG A 147 -13.20 -4.38 11.50
C ARG A 147 -12.05 -5.34 11.18
N GLN A 148 -12.00 -5.88 9.96
CA GLN A 148 -10.91 -6.76 9.54
C GLN A 148 -9.55 -6.08 9.62
N MET A 149 -9.46 -4.80 9.22
CA MET A 149 -8.22 -4.04 9.36
C MET A 149 -7.78 -3.90 10.82
N VAL A 150 -8.71 -3.61 11.73
CA VAL A 150 -8.43 -3.54 13.17
C VAL A 150 -8.00 -4.90 13.72
N ASP A 151 -8.67 -5.98 13.33
CA ASP A 151 -8.35 -7.34 13.77
C ASP A 151 -6.92 -7.74 13.33
N THR A 152 -6.56 -7.52 12.05
CA THR A 152 -5.19 -7.80 11.55
C THR A 152 -4.12 -6.96 12.26
N LEU A 153 -4.40 -5.69 12.55
CA LEU A 153 -3.48 -4.83 13.30
C LEU A 153 -3.34 -5.28 14.76
N ALA A 154 -4.43 -5.72 15.38
CA ALA A 154 -4.42 -6.24 16.75
C ALA A 154 -3.64 -7.57 16.86
N GLU A 155 -3.81 -8.47 15.89
CA GLU A 155 -3.02 -9.71 15.81
C GLU A 155 -1.53 -9.44 15.58
N SER A 156 -1.21 -8.37 14.84
CA SER A 156 0.16 -7.94 14.57
C SER A 156 0.68 -6.93 15.59
N ALA A 157 0.00 -6.71 16.72
CA ALA A 157 0.29 -5.61 17.64
C ALA A 157 1.75 -5.59 18.12
N ALA A 158 2.35 -6.76 18.40
CA ALA A 158 3.76 -6.84 18.80
C ALA A 158 4.72 -6.38 17.68
N ASN A 159 4.43 -6.73 16.42
CA ASN A 159 5.22 -6.30 15.26
C ASN A 159 5.02 -4.80 14.97
N VAL A 160 3.78 -4.32 15.14
CA VAL A 160 3.44 -2.91 15.04
C VAL A 160 4.12 -2.12 16.15
N GLU A 161 4.20 -2.63 17.38
CA GLU A 161 4.86 -2.01 18.52
C GLU A 161 6.39 -1.99 18.37
N VAL A 162 7.02 -3.05 17.85
CA VAL A 162 8.45 -3.03 17.51
C VAL A 162 8.73 -2.00 16.41
N SER A 163 7.88 -1.95 15.39
CA SER A 163 7.94 -0.90 14.36
C SER A 163 7.74 0.49 14.99
N LEU A 164 6.75 0.67 15.86
CA LEU A 164 6.44 1.94 16.54
C LEU A 164 7.54 2.35 17.54
N GLY A 165 8.18 1.38 18.19
CA GLY A 165 9.26 1.56 19.15
C GLY A 165 10.56 1.99 18.46
N LEU A 166 10.87 1.40 17.30
CA LEU A 166 11.88 1.96 16.39
C LEU A 166 11.47 3.36 15.90
N LEU A 167 10.17 3.58 15.64
CA LEU A 167 9.59 4.88 15.28
C LEU A 167 9.42 5.84 16.47
N ALA A 168 9.75 5.51 17.73
CA ALA A 168 9.81 6.50 18.79
C ALA A 168 10.97 7.50 18.57
N LYS A 169 11.98 7.11 17.76
CA LYS A 169 12.95 8.02 17.12
C LYS A 169 12.48 8.58 15.78
N GLY A 170 11.39 8.06 15.25
CA GLY A 170 10.79 8.34 13.94
C GLY A 170 9.34 8.86 14.02
N LEU A 171 8.96 9.59 15.07
CA LEU A 171 7.67 10.30 15.15
C LEU A 171 7.43 11.18 13.91
N ILE A 172 8.54 11.59 13.27
CA ILE A 172 8.57 12.31 12.01
C ILE A 172 8.00 11.47 10.85
N HIS A 173 8.20 10.15 10.78
CA HIS A 173 7.68 9.35 9.65
C HIS A 173 6.19 9.05 9.78
N PHE A 174 5.65 8.79 10.98
CA PHE A 174 4.20 8.63 11.15
C PHE A 174 3.46 9.96 10.96
N VAL A 175 4.00 11.07 11.49
CA VAL A 175 3.47 12.43 11.24
C VAL A 175 3.69 12.87 9.80
N CYS A 176 4.78 12.46 9.14
CA CYS A 176 5.02 12.74 7.72
C CYS A 176 4.12 11.88 6.84
N VAL A 177 3.89 10.60 7.14
CA VAL A 177 2.88 9.77 6.46
C VAL A 177 1.50 10.39 6.66
N LEU A 178 1.10 10.76 7.88
CA LEU A 178 -0.18 11.46 8.09
C LEU A 178 -0.23 12.81 7.35
N LYS A 179 0.83 13.62 7.36
CA LYS A 179 0.88 14.90 6.64
C LYS A 179 0.86 14.71 5.12
N HIS A 180 1.57 13.72 4.60
CA HIS A 180 1.63 13.42 3.17
C HIS A 180 0.33 12.75 2.70
N VAL A 181 -0.32 11.97 3.56
CA VAL A 181 -1.66 11.40 3.34
C VAL A 181 -2.71 12.49 3.38
N LEU A 182 -2.67 13.40 4.37
CA LEU A 182 -3.59 14.55 4.42
C LEU A 182 -3.36 15.45 3.20
N PHE A 183 -2.11 15.70 2.81
CA PHE A 183 -1.76 16.44 1.60
C PHE A 183 -2.15 15.71 0.31
N TYR A 184 -2.05 14.39 0.24
CA TYR A 184 -2.44 13.58 -0.92
C TYR A 184 -3.97 13.53 -1.06
N LEU A 185 -4.69 13.30 0.03
CA LEU A 185 -6.15 13.38 0.09
C LEU A 185 -6.64 14.79 -0.27
N LEU A 186 -6.01 15.85 0.28
CA LEU A 186 -6.38 17.24 -0.01
C LEU A 186 -6.05 17.67 -1.45
N ASN A 187 -4.89 17.30 -2.00
CA ASN A 187 -4.53 17.70 -3.38
C ASN A 187 -5.28 16.89 -4.45
N ARG A 188 -5.60 15.61 -4.24
CA ARG A 188 -6.40 14.85 -5.22
C ARG A 188 -7.89 15.18 -5.18
N ILE A 189 -8.45 15.58 -4.04
CA ILE A 189 -9.80 16.18 -3.98
C ILE A 189 -9.85 17.47 -4.81
N PHE A 190 -8.80 18.29 -4.77
CA PHE A 190 -8.71 19.53 -5.56
C PHE A 190 -8.55 19.27 -7.07
N VAL A 191 -7.75 18.28 -7.48
CA VAL A 191 -7.60 17.93 -8.90
C VAL A 191 -8.89 17.32 -9.47
N LEU A 192 -9.64 16.55 -8.69
CA LEU A 192 -10.93 15.99 -9.13
C LEU A 192 -12.06 17.03 -9.18
N THR A 193 -12.04 18.06 -8.34
CA THR A 193 -13.01 19.17 -8.43
C THR A 193 -12.73 20.13 -9.58
N LEU A 194 -11.47 20.28 -10.00
CA LEU A 194 -11.11 21.10 -11.17
C LEU A 194 -11.36 20.42 -12.52
N ILE A 195 -11.40 19.09 -12.60
CA ILE A 195 -11.73 18.36 -13.84
C ILE A 195 -13.26 18.13 -13.98
N SER A 196 -14.04 18.43 -12.94
CA SER A 196 -15.50 18.19 -12.90
C SER A 196 -16.36 19.45 -12.85
N SER A 197 -15.78 20.65 -12.96
CA SER A 197 -16.55 21.90 -12.98
C SER A 197 -16.68 22.43 -14.41
N PRO A 198 -17.88 22.86 -14.85
CA PRO A 198 -18.07 23.50 -16.15
C PRO A 198 -17.57 24.95 -16.05
N PHE A 199 -16.26 25.14 -15.95
CA PHE A 199 -15.61 26.46 -15.95
C PHE A 199 -14.95 26.81 -17.29
N ASP A 200 -15.14 25.99 -18.33
CA ASP A 200 -14.71 26.29 -19.71
C ASP A 200 -15.63 27.27 -20.45
N HIS A 201 -16.75 27.69 -19.83
CA HIS A 201 -17.69 28.64 -20.45
C HIS A 201 -17.57 30.08 -19.94
N PHE A 202 -16.72 30.35 -18.95
CA PHE A 202 -16.61 31.68 -18.32
C PHE A 202 -15.35 32.49 -18.74
N LEU A 203 -14.40 31.87 -19.46
CA LEU A 203 -13.17 32.54 -19.91
C LEU A 203 -13.13 32.94 -21.39
N THR A 204 -14.22 32.72 -22.15
CA THR A 204 -14.34 33.18 -23.55
C THR A 204 -15.18 34.45 -23.72
N ASN A 205 -15.79 34.99 -22.66
CA ASN A 205 -16.65 36.19 -22.73
C ASN A 205 -16.12 37.42 -21.99
N SER A 206 -14.85 37.45 -21.60
CA SER A 206 -14.22 38.61 -20.94
C SER A 206 -13.00 39.16 -21.68
N LEU A 207 -12.84 38.82 -22.96
CA LEU A 207 -11.94 39.49 -23.89
C LEU A 207 -12.72 39.95 -25.13
N PHE A 208 -13.61 40.92 -24.93
CA PHE A 208 -13.97 41.99 -25.86
C PHE A 208 -14.53 43.16 -25.04
#